data_AF-A0A350UG23-F1
#
_entry.id   AF-A0A350UG23-F1
#
_cell.length_a   1.000
_cell.length_b   1.000
_cell.length_c   1.000
_cell.angle_alpha   90.00
_cell.angle_beta   90.00
_cell.angle_gamma   90.00
#
_symmetry.space_group_name_H-M   'P 1'
#
loop_
_entity.id
_entity.type
_entity.pdbx_description
1 polymer ?
#
loop_
_entity_poly.entity_id
_entity_poly.type
_entity_poly.pdbx_seq_one_letter_code
_entity_poly.pdbx_strand_id
1 'polypeptide(L)'
;MFRITALATVLLCTAAFSGCERKYRPDPLATIEDPGELKTSIAMGDPLDSAQLLHGFYEAEGSSWRWSMRRFGVSLRPPAGAAQAGARLQMTFTIPEAAAEALTGLEIRATVSGVPLEPFRAAAGAGEQVFQALAPKEAVAGDAVTVEFELSRHLAPGTLDGRELGVVVSQIGFTEP
;
A
#
# COMPACT_ATOMS: atom_id res chain seq x y z
N MET A 1 73.95 50.78 25.87
CA MET A 1 73.97 51.42 27.20
C MET A 1 72.55 51.45 27.78
N PHE A 2 72.38 50.88 28.98
CA PHE A 2 71.42 51.20 30.06
C PHE A 2 69.89 51.25 29.78
N ARG A 3 69.12 50.26 30.29
CA ARG A 3 68.25 50.26 31.51
C ARG A 3 66.87 50.93 31.29
N ILE A 4 65.77 50.18 31.13
CA ILE A 4 64.80 49.62 32.12
C ILE A 4 64.18 50.66 33.08
N THR A 5 62.87 50.91 32.94
CA THR A 5 61.83 51.10 34.00
C THR A 5 60.44 51.17 33.32
N ALA A 6 59.62 50.12 33.34
CA ALA A 6 58.61 49.77 34.35
C ALA A 6 57.48 50.83 34.51
N LEU A 7 56.22 50.50 34.21
CA LEU A 7 55.15 50.23 35.20
C LEU A 7 53.75 50.06 34.56
N ALA A 8 52.96 49.17 35.17
CA ALA A 8 51.50 49.24 35.36
C ALA A 8 50.54 48.79 34.25
N THR A 9 50.39 47.46 34.16
CA THR A 9 49.14 46.67 34.31
C THR A 9 47.79 47.39 34.23
N VAL A 10 46.91 46.99 33.30
CA VAL A 10 45.47 46.76 33.58
C VAL A 10 44.96 45.57 32.77
N LEU A 11 44.33 44.68 33.53
CA LEU A 11 43.65 43.42 33.24
C LEU A 11 42.50 43.58 32.21
N LEU A 12 42.40 42.70 31.22
CA LEU A 12 41.13 42.42 30.55
C LEU A 12 41.03 40.93 30.20
N CYS A 13 40.25 40.20 31.00
CA CYS A 13 39.89 38.80 30.77
C CYS A 13 38.92 38.72 29.59
N THR A 14 39.41 38.36 28.39
CA THR A 14 38.55 37.94 27.28
C THR A 14 38.38 36.42 27.33
N ALA A 15 37.20 35.97 27.76
CA ALA A 15 36.81 34.57 27.73
C ALA A 15 36.70 34.08 26.27
N ALA A 16 37.49 33.07 25.94
CA ALA A 16 37.42 32.38 24.66
C ALA A 16 36.23 31.42 24.65
N PHE A 17 35.19 31.72 23.87
CA PHE A 17 34.22 30.71 23.45
C PHE A 17 34.79 29.99 22.23
N SER A 18 35.59 28.94 22.49
CA SER A 18 35.88 27.92 21.48
C SER A 18 34.59 27.15 21.19
N GLY A 19 33.84 27.61 20.18
CA GLY A 19 32.75 26.85 19.60
C GLY A 19 33.32 25.61 18.92
N CYS A 20 33.27 24.47 19.61
CA CYS A 20 33.50 23.17 18.98
C CYS A 20 32.40 22.95 17.93
N GLU A 21 32.74 23.10 16.65
CA GLU A 21 31.93 22.56 15.57
C GLU A 21 31.78 21.05 15.77
N ARG A 22 30.61 20.62 16.29
CA ARG A 22 30.21 19.22 16.23
C ARG A 22 30.03 18.90 14.75
N LYS A 23 31.04 18.28 14.16
CA LYS A 23 30.95 17.65 12.84
C LYS A 23 29.75 16.70 12.86
N TYR A 24 28.66 17.11 12.21
CA TYR A 24 27.54 16.26 11.91
C TYR A 24 28.07 15.10 11.08
N ARG A 25 28.19 13.93 11.70
CA ARG A 25 28.40 12.67 11.00
C ARG A 25 27.01 12.07 10.82
N PRO A 26 26.43 12.11 9.61
CA PRO A 26 25.24 11.31 9.36
C PRO A 26 25.60 9.86 9.68
N ASP A 27 24.78 9.22 10.50
CA ASP A 27 24.95 7.80 10.81
C ASP A 27 24.76 7.01 9.50
N PRO A 28 25.79 6.32 8.99
CA PRO A 28 25.66 5.53 7.78
C PRO A 28 24.76 4.29 7.94
N LEU A 29 24.17 4.06 9.12
CA LEU A 29 23.23 2.97 9.40
C LEU A 29 21.73 3.38 9.33
N ALA A 30 21.42 4.66 9.08
CA ALA A 30 20.09 5.03 8.58
C ALA A 30 20.09 4.78 7.06
N THR A 31 19.40 3.81 6.47
CA THR A 31 18.11 3.19 6.81
C THR A 31 18.14 1.80 6.19
N ILE A 32 18.18 0.73 7.00
CA ILE A 32 17.64 -0.54 6.52
C ILE A 32 16.15 -0.42 6.81
N GLU A 33 15.38 0.06 5.83
CA GLU A 33 13.95 -0.16 5.85
C GLU A 33 13.77 -1.68 5.80
N ASP A 34 13.47 -2.27 6.95
CA ASP A 34 13.02 -3.66 7.01
C ASP A 34 11.79 -3.73 6.11
N PRO A 35 11.81 -4.48 5.00
CA PRO A 35 10.62 -4.65 4.19
C PRO A 35 9.62 -5.36 5.09
N GLY A 36 8.69 -4.59 5.66
CA GLY A 36 7.73 -5.08 6.63
C GLY A 36 7.10 -6.38 6.14
N GLU A 37 6.99 -7.36 7.04
CA GLU A 37 6.47 -8.68 6.71
C GLU A 37 5.15 -8.54 5.94
N LEU A 38 5.10 -9.13 4.74
CA LEU A 38 3.90 -9.08 3.90
C LEU A 38 2.71 -9.63 4.69
N LYS A 39 1.63 -8.86 4.71
CA LYS A 39 0.37 -9.24 5.34
C LYS A 39 -0.44 -10.15 4.43
N THR A 40 -1.20 -11.03 5.05
CA THR A 40 -2.19 -11.89 4.39
C THR A 40 -3.46 -11.14 3.99
N SER A 41 -3.77 -10.05 4.68
CA SER A 41 -4.86 -9.13 4.36
C SER A 41 -4.39 -7.70 4.54
N ILE A 42 -4.83 -6.83 3.63
CA ILE A 42 -4.50 -5.42 3.60
C ILE A 42 -5.76 -4.57 3.54
N ALA A 43 -5.74 -3.44 4.23
CA ALA A 43 -6.78 -2.42 4.22
C ALA A 43 -6.37 -1.27 3.30
N MET A 44 -7.25 -0.86 2.39
CA MET A 44 -6.93 0.18 1.40
C MET A 44 -6.68 1.56 2.03
N GLY A 45 -7.23 1.78 3.22
CA GLY A 45 -7.04 3.00 4.00
C GLY A 45 -5.77 3.03 4.87
N ASP A 46 -5.06 1.91 5.07
CA ASP A 46 -3.87 1.87 5.92
C ASP A 46 -2.61 2.25 5.10
N PRO A 47 -1.92 3.37 5.43
CA PRO A 47 -0.68 3.74 4.76
C PRO A 47 0.41 2.66 4.85
N LEU A 48 0.44 1.88 5.94
CA LEU A 48 1.43 0.81 6.14
C LEU A 48 1.25 -0.34 5.15
N ASP A 49 0.04 -0.50 4.60
CA ASP A 49 -0.27 -1.54 3.62
C ASP A 49 0.05 -1.12 2.18
N SER A 50 0.41 0.15 1.97
CA SER A 50 0.62 0.70 0.62
C SER A 50 1.77 0.02 -0.12
N ALA A 51 2.75 -0.56 0.60
CA ALA A 51 3.84 -1.33 0.01
C ALA A 51 3.38 -2.62 -0.69
N GLN A 52 2.18 -3.12 -0.36
CA GLN A 52 1.57 -4.30 -0.97
C GLN A 52 0.62 -3.96 -2.13
N LEU A 53 0.36 -2.67 -2.39
CA LEU A 53 -0.41 -2.21 -3.53
C LEU A 53 0.53 -2.08 -4.73
N LEU A 54 0.38 -2.92 -5.75
CA LEU A 54 1.30 -2.95 -6.89
C LEU A 54 0.96 -1.88 -7.93
N HIS A 55 -0.32 -1.80 -8.32
CA HIS A 55 -0.81 -0.85 -9.32
C HIS A 55 -2.34 -0.79 -9.34
N GLY A 56 -2.88 0.19 -10.06
CA GLY A 56 -4.32 0.26 -10.37
C GLY A 56 -5.18 0.76 -9.21
N PHE A 57 -4.58 1.39 -8.21
CA PHE A 57 -5.28 2.06 -7.11
C PHE A 57 -5.01 3.55 -7.19
N TYR A 58 -6.03 4.36 -6.93
CA TYR A 58 -5.86 5.78 -6.66
C TYR A 58 -5.51 6.03 -5.20
N GLU A 59 -5.27 7.30 -4.87
CA GLU A 59 -5.06 7.74 -3.50
C GLU A 59 -6.21 7.33 -2.57
N ALA A 60 -5.87 7.09 -1.31
CA ALA A 60 -6.85 6.77 -0.30
C ALA A 60 -7.78 7.96 -0.07
N GLU A 61 -9.08 7.71 -0.09
CA GLU A 61 -10.10 8.71 0.15
C GLU A 61 -10.79 8.39 1.49
N GLY A 62 -10.96 9.42 2.32
CA GLY A 62 -11.56 9.26 3.66
C GLY A 62 -10.81 8.31 4.61
N SER A 63 -9.53 8.02 4.36
CA SER A 63 -8.69 7.12 5.16
C SER A 63 -9.25 5.70 5.33
N SER A 64 -10.09 5.21 4.41
CA SER A 64 -10.75 3.90 4.57
C SER A 64 -10.79 3.08 3.28
N TRP A 65 -10.68 3.70 2.12
CA TRP A 65 -10.90 3.04 0.85
C TRP A 65 -10.10 3.68 -0.28
N ARG A 66 -9.98 2.96 -1.40
CA ARG A 66 -9.36 3.44 -2.64
C ARG A 66 -10.26 3.08 -3.82
N TRP A 67 -10.38 4.00 -4.77
CA TRP A 67 -10.87 3.63 -6.09
C TRP A 67 -9.86 2.73 -6.79
N SER A 68 -10.36 1.67 -7.42
CA SER A 68 -9.58 0.88 -8.38
C SER A 68 -9.68 1.47 -9.79
N MET A 69 -8.70 1.16 -10.63
CA MET A 69 -8.82 1.19 -12.09
C MET A 69 -9.49 -0.10 -12.58
N ARG A 70 -9.67 -0.26 -13.90
CA ARG A 70 -10.16 -1.53 -14.48
C ARG A 70 -9.28 -2.73 -14.11
N ARG A 71 -7.96 -2.52 -14.04
CA ARG A 71 -6.97 -3.54 -13.68
C ARG A 71 -6.14 -3.05 -12.51
N PHE A 72 -6.01 -3.89 -11.50
CA PHE A 72 -5.30 -3.56 -10.28
C PHE A 72 -4.74 -4.82 -9.64
N GLY A 73 -3.65 -4.68 -8.91
CA GLY A 73 -2.92 -5.81 -8.39
C GLY A 73 -2.28 -5.55 -7.04
N VAL A 74 -2.20 -6.59 -6.23
CA VAL A 74 -1.61 -6.57 -4.88
C VAL A 74 -0.63 -7.72 -4.71
N SER A 75 0.32 -7.56 -3.80
CA SER A 75 1.17 -8.65 -3.33
C SER A 75 0.73 -9.04 -1.93
N LEU A 76 0.41 -10.31 -1.70
CA LEU A 76 -0.07 -10.82 -0.42
C LEU A 76 0.76 -11.99 0.04
N ARG A 77 0.81 -12.20 1.36
CA ARG A 77 1.34 -13.43 1.95
C ARG A 77 0.22 -14.47 2.09
N PRO A 78 0.32 -15.67 1.51
CA PRO A 78 -0.62 -16.73 1.78
C PRO A 78 -0.72 -17.10 3.27
N PRO A 79 -1.89 -17.51 3.78
CA PRO A 79 -2.04 -17.94 5.16
C PRO A 79 -1.24 -19.24 5.41
N ALA A 80 -0.92 -19.51 6.67
CA ALA A 80 -0.29 -20.77 7.05
C ALA A 80 -1.14 -21.97 6.58
N GLY A 81 -0.50 -22.98 5.98
CA GLY A 81 -1.20 -24.15 5.45
C GLY A 81 -1.73 -24.01 4.01
N ALA A 82 -1.65 -22.82 3.41
CA ALA A 82 -2.18 -22.57 2.06
C ALA A 82 -1.51 -23.45 0.98
N ALA A 83 -0.21 -23.72 1.14
CA ALA A 83 0.54 -24.61 0.25
C ALA A 83 0.04 -26.08 0.29
N GLN A 84 -0.75 -26.47 1.29
CA GLN A 84 -1.35 -27.80 1.38
C GLN A 84 -2.83 -27.80 0.99
N ALA A 85 -3.59 -26.81 1.45
CA ALA A 85 -5.06 -26.79 1.35
C ALA A 85 -5.62 -25.79 0.32
N GLY A 86 -4.78 -24.92 -0.24
CA GLY A 86 -5.23 -23.72 -0.95
C GLY A 86 -5.66 -22.61 0.02
N ALA A 87 -6.19 -21.52 -0.53
CA ALA A 87 -6.70 -20.41 0.26
C ALA A 87 -7.89 -19.77 -0.45
N ARG A 88 -8.74 -19.06 0.30
CA ARG A 88 -9.83 -18.27 -0.28
C ARG A 88 -9.36 -16.84 -0.43
N LEU A 89 -9.33 -16.33 -1.66
CA LEU A 89 -9.10 -14.92 -1.93
C LEU A 89 -10.42 -14.16 -1.70
N GLN A 90 -10.37 -13.10 -0.89
CA GLN A 90 -11.48 -12.22 -0.61
C GLN A 90 -11.14 -10.77 -0.94
N MET A 91 -12.09 -10.05 -1.53
CA MET A 91 -12.04 -8.60 -1.66
C MET A 91 -13.39 -7.99 -1.27
N THR A 92 -13.37 -7.07 -0.31
CA THR A 92 -14.53 -6.25 0.04
C THR A 92 -14.49 -5.00 -0.83
N PHE A 93 -15.58 -4.76 -1.56
CA PHE A 93 -15.71 -3.62 -2.46
C PHE A 93 -17.12 -3.03 -2.41
N THR A 94 -17.25 -1.79 -2.84
CA THR A 94 -18.53 -1.08 -2.93
C THR A 94 -18.73 -0.58 -4.36
N ILE A 95 -19.95 -0.72 -4.85
CA ILE A 95 -20.44 -0.04 -6.05
C ILE A 95 -21.20 1.20 -5.58
N PRO A 96 -20.69 2.42 -5.80
CA PRO A 96 -21.42 3.64 -5.42
C PRO A 96 -22.68 3.82 -6.26
N GLU A 97 -23.69 4.50 -5.70
CA GLU A 97 -24.97 4.77 -6.38
C GLU A 97 -24.77 5.41 -7.76
N ALA A 98 -23.89 6.41 -7.85
CA ALA A 98 -23.57 7.11 -9.09
C ALA A 98 -22.91 6.22 -10.17
N ALA A 99 -22.39 5.05 -9.80
CA ALA A 99 -21.74 4.10 -10.68
C ALA A 99 -22.59 2.84 -10.95
N ALA A 100 -23.71 2.65 -10.25
CA ALA A 100 -24.47 1.41 -10.25
C ALA A 100 -25.02 1.03 -11.64
N GLU A 101 -25.51 2.01 -12.40
CA GLU A 101 -25.97 1.78 -13.77
C GLU A 101 -24.81 1.36 -14.69
N ALA A 102 -23.70 2.10 -14.68
CA ALA A 102 -22.54 1.83 -15.52
C ALA A 102 -21.89 0.47 -15.22
N LEU A 103 -21.92 0.03 -13.95
CA LEU A 103 -21.36 -1.23 -13.47
C LEU A 103 -22.37 -2.37 -13.44
N THR A 104 -23.58 -2.20 -13.99
CA THR A 104 -24.57 -3.27 -14.05
C THR A 104 -24.03 -4.48 -14.81
N GLY A 105 -24.11 -5.65 -14.16
CA GLY A 105 -23.57 -6.90 -14.72
C GLY A 105 -22.05 -7.01 -14.66
N LEU A 106 -21.40 -6.28 -13.74
CA LEU A 106 -19.97 -6.39 -13.46
C LEU A 106 -19.57 -7.84 -13.15
N GLU A 107 -18.60 -8.31 -13.91
CA GLU A 107 -17.81 -9.52 -13.65
C GLU A 107 -16.38 -9.12 -13.26
N ILE A 108 -15.89 -9.75 -12.20
CA ILE A 108 -14.54 -9.59 -11.64
C ILE A 108 -13.79 -10.88 -11.89
N ARG A 109 -12.65 -10.80 -12.58
CA ARG A 109 -11.72 -11.90 -12.75
C ARG A 109 -10.50 -11.66 -11.89
N ALA A 110 -9.97 -12.73 -11.31
CA ALA A 110 -8.74 -12.67 -10.54
C ALA A 110 -7.76 -13.75 -11.02
N THR A 111 -6.48 -13.46 -10.92
CA THR A 111 -5.42 -14.47 -11.02
C THR A 111 -4.54 -14.42 -9.77
N VAL A 112 -4.06 -15.56 -9.33
CA VAL A 112 -3.10 -15.67 -8.23
C VAL A 112 -1.85 -16.35 -8.77
N SER A 113 -0.71 -15.67 -8.73
CA SER A 113 0.55 -16.13 -9.34
C SER A 113 0.37 -16.54 -10.82
N GLY A 114 -0.50 -15.81 -11.55
CA GLY A 114 -0.85 -16.09 -12.95
C GLY A 114 -1.86 -17.23 -13.17
N VAL A 115 -2.29 -17.94 -12.13
CA VAL A 115 -3.33 -18.97 -12.23
C VAL A 115 -4.71 -18.29 -12.17
N PRO A 116 -5.57 -18.45 -13.19
CA PRO A 116 -6.89 -17.85 -13.19
C PRO A 116 -7.80 -18.53 -12.15
N LEU A 117 -8.56 -17.71 -11.43
CA LEU A 117 -9.61 -18.17 -10.53
C LEU A 117 -10.98 -18.15 -11.21
N GLU A 118 -11.97 -18.77 -10.58
CA GLU A 118 -13.37 -18.68 -11.01
C GLU A 118 -13.84 -17.21 -11.04
N PRO A 119 -14.44 -16.73 -12.15
CA PRO A 119 -14.97 -15.38 -12.22
C PRO A 119 -16.12 -15.15 -11.24
N PHE A 120 -16.17 -13.96 -10.65
CA PHE A 120 -17.24 -13.53 -9.78
C PHE A 120 -18.16 -12.56 -10.51
N ARG A 121 -19.48 -12.74 -10.37
CA ARG A 121 -20.48 -11.80 -10.89
C ARG A 121 -21.07 -11.01 -9.73
N ALA A 122 -20.91 -9.69 -9.76
CA ALA A 122 -21.49 -8.80 -8.75
C ALA A 122 -23.02 -8.82 -8.80
N ALA A 123 -23.64 -8.69 -7.63
CA ALA A 123 -25.05 -8.39 -7.52
C ALA A 123 -25.36 -7.04 -8.18
N ALA A 124 -26.58 -6.91 -8.72
CA ALA A 124 -27.03 -5.68 -9.34
C ALA A 124 -27.26 -4.58 -8.29
N GLY A 125 -27.02 -3.33 -8.69
CA GLY A 125 -27.24 -2.15 -7.85
C GLY A 125 -26.02 -1.72 -7.05
N ALA A 126 -26.22 -0.66 -6.27
CA ALA A 126 -25.21 -0.08 -5.39
C ALA A 126 -25.07 -0.85 -4.07
N GLY A 127 -23.96 -0.62 -3.38
CA GLY A 127 -23.70 -1.14 -2.04
C GLY A 127 -22.43 -1.95 -1.94
N GLU A 128 -22.12 -2.35 -0.70
CA GLU A 128 -20.99 -3.21 -0.38
C GLU A 128 -21.25 -4.65 -0.79
N GLN A 129 -20.24 -5.29 -1.35
CA GLN A 129 -20.25 -6.67 -1.80
C GLN A 129 -18.89 -7.30 -1.51
N VAL A 130 -18.86 -8.63 -1.54
CA VAL A 130 -17.65 -9.40 -1.27
C VAL A 130 -17.38 -10.33 -2.44
N PHE A 131 -16.27 -10.09 -3.13
CA PHE A 131 -15.68 -11.05 -4.07
C PHE A 131 -15.07 -12.19 -3.26
N GLN A 132 -15.31 -13.43 -3.67
CA GLN A 132 -14.63 -14.61 -3.14
C GLN A 132 -14.31 -15.62 -4.24
N ALA A 133 -13.09 -16.15 -4.24
CA ALA A 133 -12.70 -17.25 -5.10
C ALA A 133 -11.65 -18.15 -4.42
N LEU A 134 -11.67 -19.44 -4.74
CA LEU A 134 -10.68 -20.39 -4.23
C LEU A 134 -9.41 -20.34 -5.08
N ALA A 135 -8.28 -20.07 -4.43
CA ALA A 135 -6.96 -20.18 -5.01
C ALA A 135 -6.39 -21.58 -4.76
N PRO A 136 -6.01 -22.32 -5.82
CA PRO A 136 -5.44 -23.66 -5.68
C PRO A 136 -4.08 -23.59 -5.00
N LYS A 137 -3.71 -24.65 -4.27
CA LYS A 137 -2.48 -24.69 -3.47
C LYS A 137 -1.20 -24.35 -4.26
N GLU A 138 -1.17 -24.69 -5.55
CA GLU A 138 -0.04 -24.39 -6.45
C GLU A 138 0.13 -22.88 -6.68
N ALA A 139 -0.98 -22.12 -6.67
CA ALA A 139 -0.96 -20.67 -6.85
C ALA A 139 -0.51 -19.92 -5.57
N VAL A 140 -0.64 -20.56 -4.40
CA VAL A 140 -0.40 -19.97 -3.08
C VAL A 140 0.74 -20.64 -2.31
N ALA A 141 1.69 -21.27 -3.02
CA ALA A 141 2.79 -22.00 -2.41
C ALA A 141 4.00 -21.13 -2.00
N GLY A 142 4.09 -19.89 -2.47
CA GLY A 142 5.20 -18.97 -2.16
C GLY A 142 4.94 -18.09 -0.92
N ASP A 143 5.99 -17.47 -0.40
CA ASP A 143 5.90 -16.54 0.75
C ASP A 143 5.27 -15.18 0.38
N ALA A 144 5.28 -14.86 -0.91
CA ALA A 144 4.66 -13.68 -1.51
C ALA A 144 4.00 -14.11 -2.82
N VAL A 145 2.72 -13.76 -3.01
CA VAL A 145 2.00 -14.05 -4.25
C VAL A 145 1.37 -12.79 -4.81
N THR A 146 1.52 -12.63 -6.12
CA THR A 146 0.88 -11.56 -6.87
C THR A 146 -0.57 -11.95 -7.16
N VAL A 147 -1.49 -11.07 -6.80
CA VAL A 147 -2.91 -11.17 -7.13
C VAL A 147 -3.26 -10.05 -8.09
N GLU A 148 -3.80 -10.42 -9.24
CA GLU A 148 -4.23 -9.49 -10.29
C GLU A 148 -5.74 -9.55 -10.44
N PHE A 149 -6.40 -8.41 -10.49
CA PHE A 149 -7.83 -8.29 -10.74
C PHE A 149 -8.09 -7.58 -12.07
N GLU A 150 -9.14 -8.01 -12.77
CA GLU A 150 -9.67 -7.34 -13.94
C GLU A 150 -11.19 -7.22 -13.86
N LEU A 151 -11.67 -5.99 -14.04
CA LEU A 151 -13.08 -5.66 -14.13
C LEU A 151 -13.52 -5.69 -15.60
N SER A 152 -14.61 -6.40 -15.88
CA SER A 152 -15.26 -6.40 -17.20
C SER A 152 -15.92 -5.06 -17.54
N ARG A 153 -16.24 -4.25 -16.52
CA ARG A 153 -16.86 -2.92 -16.63
C ARG A 153 -16.16 -1.93 -15.71
N HIS A 154 -16.05 -0.71 -16.18
CA HIS A 154 -15.45 0.42 -15.48
C HIS A 154 -16.03 1.70 -16.08
N LEU A 155 -15.91 2.81 -15.35
CA LEU A 155 -16.25 4.14 -15.82
C LEU A 155 -15.04 4.73 -16.54
N ALA A 156 -15.25 5.13 -17.79
CA ALA A 156 -14.26 5.90 -18.52
C ALA A 156 -14.07 7.30 -17.89
N PRO A 157 -12.90 7.93 -18.08
CA PRO A 157 -12.69 9.33 -17.74
C PRO A 157 -13.81 10.23 -18.30
N GLY A 158 -14.36 11.10 -17.45
CA GLY A 158 -15.42 12.04 -17.79
C GLY A 158 -16.85 11.53 -17.61
N THR A 159 -17.06 10.23 -17.36
CA THR A 159 -18.40 9.69 -17.08
C THR A 159 -18.94 10.17 -15.72
N LEU A 160 -18.09 10.12 -14.69
CA LEU A 160 -18.42 10.57 -13.33
C LEU A 160 -17.29 11.43 -12.74
N ASP A 161 -16.05 11.05 -13.02
CA ASP A 161 -14.82 11.67 -12.53
C ASP A 161 -13.83 11.77 -13.71
N GLY A 162 -12.81 12.63 -13.61
CA GLY A 162 -11.76 12.74 -14.62
C GLY A 162 -10.85 11.51 -14.71
N ARG A 163 -10.95 10.58 -13.76
CA ARG A 163 -10.23 9.31 -13.68
C ARG A 163 -10.97 8.17 -14.37
N GLU A 164 -10.24 7.12 -14.73
CA GLU A 164 -10.84 5.81 -15.02
C GLU A 164 -11.21 5.15 -13.69
N LEU A 165 -12.48 4.86 -13.42
CA LEU A 165 -12.92 4.31 -12.13
C LEU A 165 -13.52 2.91 -12.27
N GLY A 166 -13.04 1.98 -11.45
CA GLY A 166 -13.59 0.65 -11.28
C GLY A 166 -14.60 0.59 -10.13
N VAL A 167 -14.30 -0.23 -9.12
CA VAL A 167 -15.03 -0.30 -7.85
C VAL A 167 -14.25 0.41 -6.74
N VAL A 168 -14.94 0.78 -5.65
CA VAL A 168 -14.28 1.23 -4.42
C VAL A 168 -13.87 0.02 -3.62
N VAL A 169 -12.59 -0.14 -3.32
CA VAL A 169 -12.07 -1.28 -2.55
C VAL A 169 -11.76 -0.82 -1.12
N SER A 170 -12.13 -1.63 -0.14
CA SER A 170 -11.81 -1.38 1.28
C SER A 170 -10.80 -2.39 1.84
N GLN A 171 -10.87 -3.65 1.41
CA GLN A 171 -9.99 -4.70 1.90
C GLN A 171 -9.74 -5.77 0.83
N ILE A 172 -8.52 -6.30 0.77
CA ILE A 172 -8.18 -7.50 0.00
C ILE A 172 -7.34 -8.42 0.89
N GLY A 173 -7.61 -9.73 0.87
CA GLY A 173 -6.80 -10.68 1.61
C GLY A 173 -7.11 -12.12 1.30
N PHE A 174 -6.30 -13.02 1.85
CA PHE A 174 -6.62 -14.43 1.93
C PHE A 174 -7.28 -14.77 3.26
N THR A 175 -8.18 -15.73 3.23
CA THR A 175 -8.68 -16.45 4.40
C THR A 175 -8.39 -17.94 4.25
N GLU A 176 -8.60 -18.68 5.32
CA GLU A 176 -8.66 -20.13 5.26
C GLU A 176 -9.69 -20.57 4.19
N PRO A 177 -9.42 -21.68 3.46
CA PRO A 177 -10.25 -22.14 2.34
C PRO A 177 -11.70 -22.46 2.72
#